data_AF-A0A4Q3FY53-F1
#
_entry.id   AF-A0A4Q3FY53-F1
#
_cell.length_a   1.000
_cell.length_b   1.000
_cell.length_c   1.000
_cell.angle_alpha   90.00
_cell.angle_beta   90.00
_cell.angle_gamma   90.00
#
_symmetry.space_group_name_H-M   'P 1'
#
loop_
_entity.id
_entity.type
_entity.pdbx_description
1 polymer ?
#
loop_
_entity_poly.entity_id
_entity_poly.type
_entity_poly.pdbx_seq_one_letter_code
_entity_poly.pdbx_strand_id
1 'polypeptide(L)'
;MVGAFVADVKRPDQIQGLSITPLTGTFGASLGDMDLSQPMANETKSLIFDTLKRYKLLVIPGQSHIDPAHLVEFARIFGTPEETPHVIYSDYPGVPAVKVLQSSGVSADDSSVKEKLDFGPAAPLDTWHTDGSTRGHDKFRWISVLQAIDIPPWGRDTLFADMEAAFEGLSSPVRDFLSNL
;
A
#
# COMPACT_ATOMS: atom_id res chain seq x y z
N MET A 1 15.89 31.85 12.27
CA MET A 1 16.32 31.58 10.89
C MET A 1 16.28 30.07 10.72
N VAL A 2 15.12 29.53 10.33
CA VAL A 2 14.92 28.08 10.21
C VAL A 2 15.42 27.70 8.82
N GLY A 3 16.56 27.02 8.76
CA GLY A 3 17.12 26.50 7.53
C GLY A 3 16.20 25.41 7.00
N ALA A 4 15.48 25.72 5.92
CA ALA A 4 14.86 24.70 5.10
C ALA A 4 16.00 23.84 4.53
N PHE A 5 16.09 22.58 4.96
CA PHE A 5 16.78 21.56 4.18
C PHE A 5 15.98 21.33 2.91
N VAL A 6 16.15 22.23 1.93
CA VAL A 6 15.90 21.90 0.53
C VAL A 6 17.09 21.05 0.14
N ALA A 7 17.00 19.75 0.42
CA ALA A 7 17.88 18.80 -0.24
C ALA A 7 17.71 19.04 -1.75
N ASP A 8 18.79 19.43 -2.40
CA ASP A 8 18.87 19.65 -3.83
C ASP A 8 18.40 18.37 -4.53
N VAL A 9 17.12 18.33 -4.92
CA VAL A 9 16.51 17.16 -5.55
C VAL A 9 17.07 17.11 -6.95
N LYS A 10 18.16 16.35 -7.13
CA LYS A 10 18.42 15.70 -8.40
C LYS A 10 17.16 14.92 -8.76
N ARG A 11 16.40 15.53 -9.64
CA ARG A 11 15.22 15.00 -10.31
C ARG A 11 15.55 13.59 -10.82
N PRO A 12 14.98 12.51 -10.25
CA PRO A 12 15.25 11.14 -10.68
C PRO A 12 14.52 10.79 -11.99
N ASP A 13 14.03 11.80 -12.71
CA ASP A 13 13.17 11.68 -13.86
C ASP A 13 13.89 10.89 -14.96
N GLN A 14 13.37 9.70 -15.21
CA GLN A 14 13.62 8.85 -16.36
C GLN A 14 14.94 8.07 -16.35
N ILE A 15 14.94 6.95 -15.62
CA ILE A 15 15.55 5.75 -16.20
C ILE A 15 14.56 5.24 -17.24
N GLN A 16 15.01 5.16 -18.51
CA GLN A 16 14.26 4.77 -19.72
C GLN A 16 12.81 4.31 -19.49
N GLY A 17 11.87 5.24 -19.64
CA GLY A 17 10.45 4.90 -19.82
C GLY A 17 9.58 4.81 -18.56
N LEU A 18 10.10 4.98 -17.33
CA LEU A 18 9.26 5.05 -16.12
C LEU A 18 9.11 6.50 -15.63
N SER A 19 7.88 7.01 -15.53
CA SER A 19 7.60 8.32 -14.93
C SER A 19 7.29 8.20 -13.45
N ILE A 20 7.81 9.12 -12.64
CA ILE A 20 7.65 9.16 -11.18
C ILE A 20 7.18 10.56 -10.78
N THR A 21 5.96 10.67 -10.26
CA THR A 21 5.35 11.95 -9.84
C THR A 21 5.04 11.93 -8.35
N PRO A 22 5.71 12.72 -7.50
CA PRO A 22 5.38 12.82 -6.08
C PRO A 22 3.93 13.26 -5.86
N LEU A 23 3.24 12.63 -4.90
CA LEU A 23 1.84 12.93 -4.57
C LEU A 23 1.72 13.88 -3.37
N THR A 24 2.64 13.80 -2.41
CA THR A 24 2.66 14.67 -1.22
C THR A 24 4.07 15.20 -0.94
N GLY A 25 4.22 16.00 0.11
CA GLY A 25 5.53 16.54 0.51
C GLY A 25 6.45 15.54 1.22
N THR A 26 5.94 14.44 1.78
CA THR A 26 6.75 13.50 2.60
C THR A 26 6.68 12.05 2.13
N PHE A 27 5.58 11.65 1.46
CA PHE A 27 5.36 10.29 0.97
C PHE A 27 4.46 10.28 -0.28
N GLY A 28 4.23 9.11 -0.87
CA GLY A 28 3.38 8.91 -2.04
C GLY A 28 4.06 9.33 -3.35
N ALA A 29 4.07 8.43 -4.33
CA ALA A 29 4.38 8.75 -5.71
C ALA A 29 3.46 7.97 -6.66
N SER A 30 3.07 8.60 -7.77
CA SER A 30 2.45 7.92 -8.89
C SER A 30 3.52 7.45 -9.87
N LEU A 31 3.45 6.19 -10.28
CA LEU A 31 4.26 5.61 -11.35
C LEU A 31 3.44 5.51 -12.63
N GLY A 32 3.94 6.08 -13.72
CA GLY A 32 3.32 6.03 -15.04
C GLY A 32 4.21 5.36 -16.09
N ASP A 33 3.70 5.28 -17.31
CA ASP A 33 4.40 4.73 -18.48
C ASP A 33 4.82 3.25 -18.31
N MET A 34 4.00 2.48 -17.60
CA MET A 34 4.24 1.05 -17.37
C MET A 34 2.96 0.22 -17.45
N ASP A 35 3.12 -1.05 -17.85
CA ASP A 35 2.06 -2.07 -17.89
C ASP A 35 2.54 -3.28 -17.10
N LEU A 36 1.89 -3.59 -15.97
CA LEU A 36 2.26 -4.69 -15.09
C LEU A 36 1.97 -6.07 -15.71
N SER A 37 1.26 -6.14 -16.84
CA SER A 37 1.09 -7.37 -17.60
C SER A 37 2.33 -7.76 -18.42
N GLN A 38 3.26 -6.83 -18.62
CA GLN A 38 4.43 -7.03 -19.44
C GLN A 38 5.66 -7.42 -18.59
N PRO A 39 6.59 -8.23 -19.13
CA PRO A 39 7.86 -8.50 -18.47
C PRO A 39 8.64 -7.21 -18.17
N MET A 40 9.15 -7.09 -16.95
CA MET A 40 9.98 -5.97 -16.53
C MET A 40 11.45 -6.38 -16.39
N ALA A 41 12.34 -5.52 -16.88
CA ALA A 41 13.78 -5.67 -16.66
C ALA A 41 14.13 -5.52 -15.18
N ASN A 42 15.23 -6.15 -14.74
CA ASN A 42 15.65 -6.14 -13.34
C ASN A 42 15.96 -4.73 -12.85
N GLU A 43 16.50 -3.87 -13.72
CA GLU A 43 16.80 -2.47 -13.44
C GLU A 43 15.52 -1.69 -13.10
N THR A 44 14.43 -1.94 -13.83
CA THR A 44 13.12 -1.34 -13.55
C THR A 44 12.55 -1.87 -12.23
N LYS A 45 12.65 -3.18 -11.95
CA LYS A 45 12.22 -3.77 -10.69
C LYS A 45 12.98 -3.15 -9.49
N SER A 46 14.30 -3.00 -9.59
CA SER A 46 15.12 -2.33 -8.56
C SER A 46 14.73 -0.88 -8.37
N LEU A 47 14.51 -0.13 -9.45
CA LEU A 47 14.06 1.27 -9.38
C LEU A 47 12.70 1.40 -8.67
N ILE A 48 11.74 0.52 -8.97
CA ILE A 48 10.43 0.52 -8.30
C ILE A 48 10.62 0.28 -6.80
N PHE A 49 11.48 -0.66 -6.40
CA PHE A 49 11.71 -0.93 -5.00
C PHE A 49 12.41 0.24 -4.28
N ASP A 50 13.40 0.87 -4.91
CA ASP A 50 14.03 2.09 -4.39
C ASP A 50 13.04 3.25 -4.26
N THR A 51 12.12 3.37 -5.23
CA THR A 51 11.07 4.38 -5.23
C THR A 51 10.06 4.12 -4.10
N LEU A 52 9.67 2.86 -3.85
CA LEU A 52 8.82 2.50 -2.72
C LEU A 52 9.50 2.83 -1.38
N LYS A 53 10.80 2.54 -1.21
CA LYS A 53 11.52 2.90 0.02
C LYS A 53 11.53 4.41 0.27
N ARG A 54 11.68 5.20 -0.80
CA ARG A 54 11.70 6.67 -0.71
C ARG A 54 10.32 7.27 -0.42
N TYR A 55 9.31 6.83 -1.16
CA TYR A 55 7.99 7.45 -1.10
C TYR A 55 7.01 6.70 -0.21
N LYS A 56 7.34 5.51 0.31
CA LYS A 56 6.53 4.64 1.19
C LYS A 56 5.18 4.14 0.63
N LEU A 57 4.63 4.82 -0.36
CA LEU A 57 3.39 4.51 -1.06
C LEU A 57 3.59 4.75 -2.56
N LEU A 58 3.20 3.78 -3.38
CA LEU A 58 3.19 3.89 -4.83
C LEU A 58 1.77 3.70 -5.36
N VAL A 59 1.36 4.57 -6.29
CA VAL A 59 0.10 4.45 -7.03
C VAL A 59 0.44 4.21 -8.50
N ILE A 60 -0.08 3.13 -9.07
CA ILE A 60 0.17 2.77 -10.48
C ILE A 60 -1.16 2.79 -11.21
N PRO A 61 -1.53 3.89 -11.89
CA PRO A 61 -2.79 4.00 -12.60
C PRO A 61 -2.86 3.05 -13.80
N GLY A 62 -4.09 2.78 -14.27
CA GLY A 62 -4.30 2.10 -15.55
C GLY A 62 -4.02 0.59 -15.55
N GLN A 63 -4.09 -0.07 -14.39
CA GLN A 63 -3.81 -1.51 -14.25
C GLN A 63 -5.10 -2.34 -14.05
N SER A 64 -6.24 -1.91 -14.59
CA SER A 64 -7.51 -2.63 -14.44
C SER A 64 -7.59 -3.93 -15.24
N HIS A 65 -6.71 -4.11 -16.23
CA HIS A 65 -6.66 -5.28 -17.11
C HIS A 65 -5.80 -6.42 -16.59
N ILE A 66 -4.97 -6.19 -15.56
CA ILE A 66 -4.09 -7.23 -15.04
C ILE A 66 -4.88 -8.23 -14.20
N ASP A 67 -4.50 -9.50 -14.28
CA ASP A 67 -5.11 -10.58 -13.51
C ASP A 67 -4.38 -10.81 -12.17
N PRO A 68 -4.91 -11.68 -11.28
CA PRO A 68 -4.25 -12.00 -10.02
C PRO A 68 -2.84 -12.59 -10.14
N ALA A 69 -2.50 -13.26 -11.24
CA ALA A 69 -1.16 -13.80 -11.44
C ALA A 69 -0.14 -12.69 -11.72
N HIS A 70 -0.51 -11.67 -12.49
CA HIS A 70 0.31 -10.47 -12.68
C HIS A 70 0.51 -9.71 -11.36
N LEU A 71 -0.53 -9.62 -10.52
CA LEU A 71 -0.41 -9.00 -9.19
C LEU A 71 0.61 -9.74 -8.30
N VAL A 72 0.60 -11.08 -8.35
CA VAL A 72 1.59 -11.92 -7.65
C VAL A 72 3.00 -11.70 -8.19
N GLU A 73 3.19 -11.65 -9.52
CA GLU A 73 4.51 -11.38 -10.11
C GLU A 73 5.02 -9.98 -9.76
N PHE A 74 4.13 -8.98 -9.71
CA PHE A 74 4.50 -7.65 -9.23
C PHE A 74 4.92 -7.67 -7.75
N ALA A 75 4.16 -8.36 -6.90
CA ALA A 75 4.51 -8.51 -5.48
C ALA A 75 5.88 -9.17 -5.26
N ARG A 76 6.32 -10.06 -6.17
CA ARG A 76 7.63 -10.72 -6.12
C ARG A 76 8.82 -9.78 -6.25
N ILE A 77 8.62 -8.55 -6.73
CA ILE A 77 9.65 -7.50 -6.71
C ILE A 77 10.07 -7.17 -5.28
N PHE A 78 9.14 -7.25 -4.33
CA PHE A 78 9.33 -6.81 -2.96
C PHE A 78 9.66 -7.94 -1.97
N GLY A 79 9.41 -9.19 -2.35
CA GLY A 79 9.68 -10.35 -1.51
C GLY A 79 8.84 -11.57 -1.89
N THR A 80 8.68 -12.50 -0.95
CA THR A 80 7.85 -13.69 -1.14
C THR A 80 6.39 -13.37 -0.81
N PRO A 81 5.43 -13.52 -1.75
CA PRO A 81 4.01 -13.34 -1.47
C PRO A 81 3.52 -14.32 -0.40
N GLU A 82 2.68 -13.83 0.51
CA GLU A 82 2.10 -14.66 1.58
C GLU A 82 0.93 -15.48 1.06
N GLU A 83 1.03 -16.81 1.16
CA GLU A 83 -0.04 -17.75 0.78
C GLU A 83 -0.85 -18.25 1.99
N THR A 84 -0.46 -17.90 3.21
CA THR A 84 -1.20 -18.26 4.42
C THR A 84 -2.64 -17.74 4.33
N PRO A 85 -3.66 -18.57 4.61
CA PRO A 85 -5.05 -18.11 4.63
C PRO A 85 -5.25 -16.98 5.63
N HIS A 86 -6.02 -15.96 5.25
CA HIS A 86 -6.38 -14.88 6.16
C HIS A 86 -7.58 -15.31 7.02
N VAL A 87 -7.61 -14.90 8.29
CA VAL A 87 -8.69 -15.26 9.21
C VAL A 87 -10.06 -14.69 8.80
N ILE A 88 -10.06 -13.60 8.04
CA ILE A 88 -11.28 -12.88 7.61
C ILE A 88 -11.48 -12.92 6.09
N TYR A 89 -10.40 -12.92 5.30
CA TYR A 89 -10.50 -12.72 3.85
C TYR A 89 -10.28 -14.04 3.13
N SER A 90 -11.13 -14.31 2.15
CA SER A 90 -10.98 -15.48 1.29
C SER A 90 -9.89 -15.27 0.26
N ASP A 91 -9.25 -16.37 -0.13
CA ASP A 91 -8.29 -16.39 -1.22
C ASP A 91 -9.03 -16.26 -2.56
N TYR A 92 -8.39 -15.63 -3.55
CA TYR A 92 -8.85 -15.66 -4.92
C TYR A 92 -8.79 -17.12 -5.42
N PRO A 93 -9.85 -17.64 -6.09
CA PRO A 93 -9.88 -19.02 -6.55
C PRO A 93 -8.65 -19.41 -7.38
N GLY A 94 -7.87 -20.38 -6.88
CA GLY A 94 -6.67 -20.89 -7.55
C GLY A 94 -5.41 -20.01 -7.38
N VAL A 95 -5.48 -18.90 -6.64
CA VAL A 95 -4.33 -18.00 -6.40
C VAL A 95 -4.25 -17.65 -4.90
N PRO A 96 -3.68 -18.55 -4.05
CA PRO A 96 -3.65 -18.38 -2.59
C PRO A 96 -2.96 -17.10 -2.11
N ALA A 97 -2.03 -16.56 -2.90
CA ALA A 97 -1.31 -15.32 -2.60
C ALA A 97 -2.15 -14.04 -2.74
N VAL A 98 -3.38 -14.14 -3.26
CA VAL A 98 -4.28 -12.98 -3.46
C VAL A 98 -5.51 -13.14 -2.58
N LYS A 99 -5.79 -12.14 -1.75
CA LYS A 99 -6.98 -12.10 -0.90
C LYS A 99 -8.03 -11.18 -1.51
N VAL A 100 -9.30 -11.57 -1.41
CA VAL A 100 -10.43 -10.77 -1.91
C VAL A 100 -10.97 -9.88 -0.80
N LEU A 101 -10.81 -8.57 -0.96
CA LEU A 101 -11.40 -7.55 -0.10
C LEU A 101 -12.66 -7.02 -0.76
N GLN A 102 -13.83 -7.39 -0.23
CA GLN A 102 -15.11 -6.93 -0.74
C GLN A 102 -15.88 -6.24 0.37
N SER A 103 -16.28 -4.99 0.13
CA SER A 103 -17.30 -4.34 0.93
C SER A 103 -18.63 -4.93 0.49
N SER A 104 -19.30 -5.69 1.36
CA SER A 104 -20.70 -6.05 1.15
C SER A 104 -21.47 -4.74 0.97
N GLY A 105 -22.12 -4.57 -0.18
CA GLY A 105 -22.77 -3.33 -0.62
C GLY A 105 -23.94 -2.92 0.28
N VAL A 106 -23.64 -2.47 1.50
CA VAL A 106 -24.61 -1.80 2.35
C VAL A 106 -24.82 -0.42 1.75
N SER A 107 -25.88 -0.31 0.95
CA SER A 107 -26.46 0.98 0.63
C SER A 107 -26.86 1.66 1.94
N ALA A 108 -26.61 2.97 2.06
CA ALA A 108 -26.89 3.73 3.27
C ALA A 108 -28.40 3.76 3.65
N ASP A 109 -29.28 3.28 2.77
CA ASP A 109 -30.73 3.22 2.92
C ASP A 109 -31.29 1.81 3.26
N ASP A 110 -30.48 0.76 3.23
CA ASP A 110 -30.97 -0.60 3.46
C ASP A 110 -30.82 -1.05 4.92
N SER A 111 -31.86 -0.74 5.71
CA SER A 111 -31.98 -1.15 7.11
C SER A 111 -32.22 -2.65 7.32
N SER A 112 -32.42 -3.44 6.26
CA SER A 112 -32.76 -4.88 6.35
C SER A 112 -31.55 -5.81 6.46
N VAL A 113 -30.33 -5.29 6.31
CA VAL A 113 -29.08 -6.09 6.36
C VAL A 113 -28.35 -5.95 7.70
N LYS A 114 -29.10 -5.86 8.82
CA LYS A 114 -28.49 -6.06 10.15
C LYS A 114 -28.15 -7.52 10.45
N GLU A 115 -28.58 -8.47 9.62
CA GLU A 115 -28.60 -9.89 9.98
C GLU A 115 -27.82 -10.83 9.04
N LYS A 116 -27.04 -10.30 8.08
CA LYS A 116 -26.16 -11.11 7.22
C LYS A 116 -24.76 -10.53 7.03
N LEU A 117 -24.23 -9.99 8.11
CA LEU A 117 -22.80 -9.78 8.29
C LEU A 117 -22.40 -10.68 9.45
N ASP A 118 -22.13 -11.97 9.17
CA ASP A 118 -21.37 -12.84 10.09
C ASP A 118 -19.89 -12.41 10.13
N PHE A 119 -19.67 -11.10 10.23
CA PHE A 119 -18.39 -10.53 10.64
C PHE A 119 -18.50 -10.35 12.15
N GLY A 120 -18.25 -11.43 12.89
CA GLY A 120 -17.92 -11.35 14.32
C GLY A 120 -16.86 -10.28 14.55
N PRO A 121 -16.79 -9.68 15.75
CA PRO A 121 -16.35 -8.30 16.03
C PRO A 121 -15.21 -7.86 15.12
N ALA A 122 -15.56 -7.41 13.92
CA ALA A 122 -14.59 -7.00 12.93
C ALA A 122 -14.00 -5.69 13.44
N ALA A 123 -12.68 -5.68 13.65
CA ALA A 123 -11.95 -4.44 13.85
C ALA A 123 -12.44 -3.45 12.78
N PRO A 124 -12.83 -2.21 13.15
CA PRO A 124 -13.32 -1.29 12.15
C PRO A 124 -12.18 -1.06 11.14
N LEU A 125 -12.39 -1.46 9.88
CA LEU A 125 -11.50 -1.16 8.75
C LEU A 125 -11.30 0.35 8.59
N ASP A 126 -12.15 1.11 9.26
CA ASP A 126 -12.27 2.56 9.31
C ASP A 126 -11.34 3.18 10.38
N THR A 127 -10.45 2.40 11.00
CA THR A 127 -9.45 2.89 11.96
C THR A 127 -8.05 2.95 11.35
N TRP A 128 -7.26 3.95 11.76
CA TRP A 128 -5.84 4.02 11.44
C TRP A 128 -5.10 2.79 12.00
N HIS A 129 -4.46 2.02 11.12
CA HIS A 129 -3.70 0.83 11.50
C HIS A 129 -2.54 0.57 10.53
N THR A 130 -1.70 -0.40 10.89
CA THR A 130 -0.76 -1.05 9.97
C THR A 130 -1.04 -2.55 9.98
N ASP A 131 -0.99 -3.17 8.81
CA ASP A 131 -1.26 -4.59 8.65
C ASP A 131 -0.24 -5.44 9.41
N GLY A 132 -0.69 -6.53 10.02
CA GLY A 132 0.19 -7.52 10.63
C GLY A 132 0.98 -7.01 11.85
N SER A 133 0.56 -5.92 12.51
CA SER A 133 1.26 -5.34 13.67
C SER A 133 1.54 -6.33 14.81
N THR A 134 0.72 -7.37 14.96
CA THR A 134 0.87 -8.44 15.96
C THR A 134 1.85 -9.55 15.56
N ARG A 135 2.34 -9.53 14.32
CA ARG A 135 3.33 -10.48 13.81
C ARG A 135 4.72 -10.04 14.24
N GLY A 136 5.63 -10.99 14.46
CA GLY A 136 7.02 -10.67 14.82
C GLY A 136 7.71 -9.86 13.72
N HIS A 137 8.07 -8.61 14.02
CA HIS A 137 8.77 -7.69 13.10
C HIS A 137 10.29 -7.92 13.04
N ASP A 138 10.81 -8.83 13.85
CA ASP A 138 12.26 -9.06 14.00
C ASP A 138 12.90 -9.71 12.77
N LYS A 139 12.11 -10.29 11.86
CA LYS A 139 12.62 -11.08 10.72
C LYS A 139 12.12 -10.65 9.35
N PHE A 140 11.02 -9.92 9.26
CA PHE A 140 10.35 -9.65 7.99
C PHE A 140 9.90 -8.19 7.87
N ARG A 141 9.98 -7.66 6.65
CA ARG A 141 9.36 -6.40 6.25
C ARG A 141 8.13 -6.74 5.42
N TRP A 142 6.98 -6.19 5.81
CA TRP A 142 5.71 -6.45 5.13
C TRP A 142 5.38 -5.31 4.19
N ILE A 143 4.90 -5.65 3.00
CA ILE A 143 4.39 -4.72 1.99
C ILE A 143 3.07 -5.31 1.50
N SER A 144 2.04 -4.46 1.42
CA SER A 144 0.75 -4.82 0.85
C SER A 144 0.68 -4.30 -0.60
N VAL A 145 0.20 -5.13 -1.51
CA VAL A 145 -0.11 -4.75 -2.90
C VAL A 145 -1.62 -4.88 -3.07
N LEU A 146 -2.28 -3.78 -3.44
CA LEU A 146 -3.74 -3.72 -3.57
C LEU A 146 -4.13 -3.29 -4.98
N GLN A 147 -5.06 -4.02 -5.58
CA GLN A 147 -5.64 -3.71 -6.89
C GLN A 147 -7.11 -3.32 -6.73
N ALA A 148 -7.50 -2.19 -7.30
CA ALA A 148 -8.90 -1.78 -7.39
C ALA A 148 -9.61 -2.55 -8.51
N ILE A 149 -10.75 -3.19 -8.20
CA ILE A 149 -11.53 -4.00 -9.15
C ILE A 149 -12.90 -3.34 -9.44
N ASP A 150 -13.74 -3.24 -8.41
CA ASP A 150 -15.06 -2.60 -8.48
C ASP A 150 -15.12 -1.48 -7.44
N ILE A 151 -15.05 -0.24 -7.92
CA ILE A 151 -14.98 0.96 -7.09
C ILE A 151 -16.16 1.89 -7.42
N PRO A 152 -16.80 2.51 -6.41
CA PRO A 152 -17.86 3.47 -6.67
C PRO A 152 -17.31 4.70 -7.41
N PRO A 153 -18.15 5.46 -8.14
CA PRO A 153 -17.72 6.65 -8.86
C PRO A 153 -17.20 7.78 -7.94
N TRP A 154 -17.49 7.72 -6.63
CA TRP A 154 -16.95 8.63 -5.61
C TRP A 154 -16.96 8.01 -4.21
N GLY A 155 -16.08 8.49 -3.35
CA GLY A 155 -15.93 8.04 -1.96
C GLY A 155 -15.16 6.73 -1.83
N ARG A 156 -15.02 6.24 -0.59
CA ARG A 156 -14.22 5.04 -0.24
C ARG A 156 -12.72 5.20 -0.49
N ASP A 157 -12.22 6.43 -0.45
CA ASP A 157 -10.79 6.73 -0.48
C ASP A 157 -10.07 5.97 0.63
N THR A 158 -8.86 5.49 0.32
CA THR A 158 -7.95 4.95 1.33
C THR A 158 -6.98 6.04 1.75
N LEU A 159 -7.00 6.41 3.02
CA LEU A 159 -6.09 7.41 3.58
C LEU A 159 -4.84 6.72 4.11
N PHE A 160 -3.69 7.35 3.90
CA PHE A 160 -2.38 6.87 4.36
C PHE A 160 -1.69 7.97 5.18
N ALA A 161 -0.81 7.56 6.11
CA ALA A 161 -0.02 8.45 6.94
C ALA A 161 1.45 8.05 6.92
N ASP A 162 2.35 9.03 6.89
CA ASP A 162 3.80 8.83 6.96
C ASP A 162 4.26 8.79 8.42
N MET A 163 4.48 7.57 8.93
CA MET A 163 4.93 7.37 10.31
C MET A 163 6.39 7.79 10.54
N GLU A 164 7.23 7.83 9.49
CA GLU A 164 8.60 8.35 9.59
C GLU A 164 8.54 9.87 9.80
N ALA A 165 7.81 10.58 8.96
CA ALA A 165 7.61 12.03 9.10
C ALA A 165 6.92 12.39 10.43
N ALA A 166 5.95 11.58 10.88
CA ALA A 166 5.30 11.77 12.17
C ALA A 166 6.30 11.67 13.33
N PHE A 167 7.20 10.66 13.29
CA PHE A 167 8.23 10.47 14.32
C PHE A 167 9.30 11.58 14.29
N GLU A 168 9.74 11.99 13.10
CA GLU A 168 10.71 13.08 12.93
C GLU A 168 10.16 14.43 13.40
N GLY A 169 8.85 14.66 13.23
CA GLY A 169 8.15 15.87 13.67
C GLY A 169 7.94 15.98 15.18
N LEU A 170 8.26 14.94 15.97
CA LEU A 170 8.15 15.00 17.42
C LEU A 170 9.21 15.93 18.04
N SER A 171 8.86 16.58 19.15
CA SER A 171 9.85 17.27 19.97
C SER A 171 10.93 16.30 20.48
N SER A 172 12.16 16.77 20.63
CA SER A 172 13.27 15.91 21.07
C SER A 172 12.95 15.09 22.33
N PRO A 173 12.36 15.66 23.40
CA PRO A 173 12.06 14.87 24.61
C PRO A 173 11.09 13.70 24.36
N VAL A 174 10.08 13.89 23.51
CA VAL A 174 9.10 12.83 23.19
C VAL A 174 9.73 11.78 22.29
N ARG A 175 10.53 12.19 21.30
CA ARG A 175 11.24 11.28 20.41
C ARG A 175 12.23 10.41 21.20
N ASP A 176 13.02 11.02 22.07
CA ASP A 176 13.99 10.31 22.91
C ASP A 176 13.30 9.32 23.86
N PHE A 177 12.14 9.68 24.41
CA PHE A 177 11.33 8.77 25.21
C PHE A 177 10.88 7.54 24.39
N LEU A 178 10.29 7.75 23.20
CA LEU A 178 9.78 6.67 22.35
C LEU A 178 10.88 5.77 21.78
N SER A 179 12.08 6.32 21.50
CA SER A 179 13.23 5.54 21.02
C SER A 179 13.76 4.53 22.04
N ASN A 180 13.36 4.63 23.31
CA ASN A 180 13.83 3.79 24.40
C ASN A 180 12.74 2.85 24.96
N LEU A 181 11.62 2.69 24.25
CA LEU A 181 10.58 1.68 24.53
C LEU A 181 10.90 0.37 23.81
#